data_AF-G5R3X0-F1
#
_entry.id   AF-G5R3X0-F1
#
_cell.length_a   1.000
_cell.length_b   1.000
_cell.length_c   1.000
_cell.angle_alpha   90.00
_cell.angle_beta   90.00
_cell.angle_gamma   90.00
#
_symmetry.space_group_name_H-M   'P 1'
#
loop_
_entity.id
_entity.type
_entity.pdbx_description
1 polymer ?
#
loop_
_entity_poly.entity_id
_entity_poly.type
_entity_poly.pdbx_seq_one_letter_code
_entity_poly.pdbx_strand_id
1 'polypeptide(L)'
;DRSDRDPQHARAAFNDFSKLVRSYPNSQYTTDATKRLVFLKDRLAKYEYSVAEYYTARGAWVAVVNRVEGMLRNYPDTQATRDALPLMENAYRQMQLNAQADKVAKIIAANSKNT
;
A
#
# COMPACT_ATOMS: atom_id res chain seq x y z
N ASP A 1 -0.04 -17.48 4.51
CA ASP A 1 0.48 -16.33 3.74
C ASP A 1 1.85 -15.94 4.34
N ARG A 2 2.81 -15.43 3.55
CA ARG A 2 4.17 -15.01 4.00
C ARG A 2 4.36 -13.48 3.90
N SER A 3 3.25 -12.75 3.81
CA SER A 3 3.19 -11.30 3.68
C SER A 3 3.54 -10.56 4.97
N ASP A 4 3.58 -11.28 6.10
CA ASP A 4 3.92 -10.85 7.46
C ASP A 4 5.44 -10.82 7.76
N ARG A 5 6.26 -11.51 6.97
CA ARG A 5 7.73 -11.54 7.12
C ARG A 5 8.41 -10.33 6.52
N ASP A 6 9.59 -9.99 7.06
CA ASP A 6 10.42 -8.85 6.63
C ASP A 6 10.47 -8.73 5.09
N PRO A 7 10.00 -7.59 4.53
CA PRO A 7 9.94 -7.37 3.10
C PRO A 7 11.28 -6.98 2.46
N GLN A 8 12.39 -6.90 3.20
CA GLN A 8 13.67 -6.36 2.70
C GLN A 8 14.09 -6.94 1.34
N HIS A 9 14.07 -8.27 1.19
CA HIS A 9 14.43 -8.92 -0.08
C HIS A 9 13.43 -8.64 -1.20
N ALA A 10 12.13 -8.52 -0.89
CA ALA A 10 11.13 -8.16 -1.90
C ALA A 10 11.26 -6.69 -2.33
N ARG A 11 11.65 -5.80 -1.42
CA ARG A 11 11.94 -4.40 -1.73
C ARG A 11 13.19 -4.27 -2.61
N ALA A 12 14.25 -5.03 -2.30
CA ALA A 12 15.44 -5.12 -3.14
C ALA A 12 15.08 -5.63 -4.54
N ALA A 13 14.38 -6.77 -4.64
CA ALA A 13 13.93 -7.32 -5.90
C ALA A 13 13.05 -6.34 -6.70
N PHE A 14 12.13 -5.64 -6.04
CA PHE A 14 11.29 -4.63 -6.69
C PHE A 14 12.12 -3.51 -7.29
N ASN A 15 13.15 -3.03 -6.57
CA ASN A 15 14.05 -2.00 -7.06
C ASN A 15 14.87 -2.48 -8.28
N ASP A 16 15.35 -3.72 -8.25
CA ASP A 16 16.17 -4.28 -9.33
C ASP A 16 15.35 -4.54 -10.60
N PHE A 17 14.17 -5.15 -10.47
CA PHE A 17 13.25 -5.30 -11.60
C PHE A 17 12.77 -3.93 -12.14
N SER A 18 12.56 -2.94 -11.27
CA SER A 18 12.19 -1.59 -11.69
C SER A 18 13.29 -0.94 -12.51
N LYS A 19 14.56 -1.10 -12.13
CA LYS A 19 15.71 -0.64 -12.91
C LYS A 19 15.76 -1.35 -14.26
N LEU A 20 15.62 -2.68 -14.30
CA LEU A 20 15.63 -3.47 -15.53
C LEU A 20 14.58 -2.97 -16.53
N VAL A 21 13.31 -2.84 -16.10
CA VAL A 21 12.21 -2.42 -16.97
C VAL A 21 12.37 -0.98 -17.45
N ARG A 22 12.91 -0.08 -16.61
CA ARG A 22 13.13 1.33 -16.98
C ARG A 22 14.32 1.52 -17.91
N SER A 23 15.44 0.86 -17.62
CA SER A 23 16.69 1.03 -18.37
C SER A 23 16.74 0.20 -19.65
N TYR A 24 16.05 -0.94 -19.70
CA TYR A 24 16.08 -1.87 -20.82
C TYR A 24 14.67 -2.31 -21.24
N PRO A 25 13.78 -1.39 -21.66
CA PRO A 25 12.37 -1.70 -21.92
C PRO A 25 12.17 -2.78 -23.00
N ASN A 26 13.08 -2.88 -23.97
CA ASN A 26 13.00 -3.87 -25.07
C ASN A 26 13.75 -5.19 -24.78
N SER A 27 14.22 -5.40 -23.55
CA SER A 27 14.87 -6.65 -23.17
C SER A 27 13.89 -7.82 -23.23
N GLN A 28 14.38 -9.01 -23.62
CA GLN A 28 13.62 -10.25 -23.55
C GLN A 28 13.09 -10.56 -22.14
N TYR A 29 13.72 -9.99 -21.10
CA TYR A 29 13.36 -10.19 -19.70
C TYR A 29 12.28 -9.21 -19.21
N THR A 30 11.96 -8.14 -19.95
CA THR A 30 11.06 -7.08 -19.49
C THR A 30 9.65 -7.58 -19.18
N THR A 31 9.10 -8.46 -20.03
CA THR A 31 7.75 -8.99 -19.86
C THR A 31 7.62 -9.78 -18.55
N ASP A 32 8.58 -10.65 -18.23
CA ASP A 32 8.58 -11.40 -16.97
C ASP A 32 8.84 -10.48 -15.76
N ALA A 33 9.82 -9.58 -15.88
CA ALA A 33 10.15 -8.60 -14.83
C ALA A 33 8.93 -7.73 -14.47
N THR A 34 8.12 -7.33 -15.45
CA THR A 34 6.91 -6.53 -15.23
C THR A 34 5.85 -7.32 -14.45
N LYS A 35 5.64 -8.60 -14.78
CA LYS A 35 4.73 -9.47 -14.02
C LYS A 35 5.21 -9.64 -12.57
N ARG A 36 6.52 -9.81 -12.36
CA ARG A 36 7.11 -9.89 -11.02
C ARG A 36 6.97 -8.58 -10.25
N LEU A 37 7.09 -7.43 -10.91
CA LEU A 37 6.86 -6.13 -10.28
C LEU A 37 5.44 -6.00 -9.74
N VAL A 38 4.43 -6.40 -10.51
CA VAL A 38 3.03 -6.39 -10.05
C VAL A 38 2.86 -7.26 -8.80
N PHE A 39 3.38 -8.49 -8.82
CA PHE A 39 3.33 -9.40 -7.67
C PHE A 39 4.07 -8.84 -6.44
N LEU A 40 5.27 -8.31 -6.62
CA LEU A 40 6.06 -7.74 -5.54
C LEU A 40 5.40 -6.48 -4.95
N LYS A 41 4.78 -5.65 -5.79
CA LYS A 41 4.03 -4.47 -5.36
C LYS A 41 2.87 -4.85 -4.44
N ASP A 42 2.08 -5.84 -4.86
CA ASP A 42 0.97 -6.37 -4.05
C ASP A 42 1.47 -6.96 -2.72
N ARG A 43 2.55 -7.75 -2.75
CA ARG A 43 3.16 -8.31 -1.54
C ARG A 43 3.64 -7.23 -0.56
N LEU A 44 4.31 -6.18 -1.07
CA LEU A 44 4.80 -5.07 -0.24
C LEU A 44 3.66 -4.27 0.37
N ALA A 45 2.57 -4.04 -0.39
CA ALA A 45 1.39 -3.38 0.12
C ALA A 45 0.69 -4.21 1.21
N LYS A 46 0.55 -5.53 1.04
CA LYS A 46 0.01 -6.43 2.07
C LYS A 46 0.81 -6.39 3.38
N TYR A 47 2.14 -6.31 3.29
CA TYR A 47 2.97 -6.13 4.48
C TYR A 47 2.64 -4.82 5.20
N GLU A 48 2.63 -3.68 4.50
CA GLU A 48 2.30 -2.39 5.12
C GLU A 48 0.87 -2.36 5.70
N TYR A 49 -0.08 -3.03 5.04
CA TYR A 49 -1.44 -3.20 5.55
C TYR A 49 -1.45 -3.95 6.89
N SER A 50 -0.76 -5.08 6.98
CA SER A 50 -0.68 -5.85 8.24
C SER A 50 -0.05 -5.04 9.39
N VAL A 51 0.90 -4.16 9.08
CA VAL A 51 1.49 -3.24 10.07
C VAL A 51 0.48 -2.15 10.48
N ALA A 52 -0.33 -1.65 9.55
CA ALA A 52 -1.42 -0.71 9.86
C ALA A 52 -2.50 -1.36 10.73
N GLU A 53 -2.87 -2.61 10.47
CA GLU A 53 -3.78 -3.39 11.33
C GLU A 53 -3.20 -3.59 12.74
N TYR A 54 -1.91 -3.94 12.83
CA TYR A 54 -1.20 -4.09 14.11
C TYR A 54 -1.24 -2.80 14.96
N TYR A 55 -1.08 -1.63 14.33
CA TYR A 55 -1.17 -0.34 15.01
C TYR A 55 -2.61 0.06 15.35
N THR A 56 -3.57 -0.26 14.47
CA THR A 56 -5.00 -0.08 14.73
C THR A 56 -5.42 -0.83 16.00
N ALA A 57 -5.02 -2.10 16.13
CA ALA A 57 -5.33 -2.93 17.29
C ALA A 57 -4.76 -2.39 18.62
N ARG A 58 -3.78 -1.49 18.56
CA ARG A 58 -3.14 -0.85 19.73
C ARG A 58 -3.56 0.60 19.95
N GLY A 59 -4.45 1.12 19.13
CA GLY A 59 -4.85 2.53 19.16
C GLY A 59 -3.74 3.52 18.81
N ALA A 60 -2.71 3.08 18.08
CA ALA A 60 -1.60 3.93 17.64
C ALA A 60 -2.00 4.71 16.37
N TRP A 61 -3.00 5.58 16.48
CA TRP A 61 -3.68 6.22 15.34
C TRP A 61 -2.76 7.04 14.42
N VAL A 62 -1.80 7.77 14.98
CA VAL A 62 -0.79 8.49 14.19
C VAL A 62 0.05 7.52 13.35
N ALA A 63 0.41 6.36 13.91
CA ALA A 63 1.18 5.35 13.18
C ALA A 63 0.34 4.70 12.07
N VAL A 64 -0.96 4.48 12.29
CA VAL A 64 -1.89 4.01 11.25
C VAL A 64 -1.89 4.99 10.07
N VAL A 65 -2.12 6.28 10.34
CA VAL A 65 -2.13 7.32 9.29
C VAL A 65 -0.80 7.33 8.51
N ASN A 66 0.33 7.35 9.21
CA ASN A 66 1.65 7.35 8.56
C ASN A 66 1.88 6.12 7.68
N ARG A 67 1.39 4.94 8.09
CA ARG A 67 1.49 3.72 7.30
C ARG A 67 0.63 3.79 6.05
N VAL A 68 -0.64 4.17 6.18
CA VAL A 68 -1.56 4.25 5.04
C VAL A 68 -1.17 5.37 4.07
N GLU A 69 -0.65 6.51 4.54
CA GLU A 69 -0.07 7.54 3.66
C GLU A 69 1.14 7.02 2.88
N GLY A 70 2.00 6.22 3.52
CA GLY A 70 3.09 5.53 2.85
C GLY A 70 2.60 4.57 1.76
N MET A 71 1.50 3.84 2.02
CA MET A 71 0.85 2.96 1.05
C MET A 71 0.26 3.75 -0.12
N LEU A 72 -0.41 4.88 0.12
CA LEU A 72 -0.94 5.76 -0.92
C LEU A 72 0.16 6.34 -1.81
N ARG A 73 1.32 6.69 -1.23
CA ARG A 73 2.45 7.20 -2.01
C ARG A 73 3.14 6.13 -2.83
N ASN A 74 3.35 4.94 -2.26
CA ASN A 74 4.22 3.92 -2.86
C ASN A 74 3.44 2.86 -3.66
N TYR A 75 2.21 2.55 -3.24
CA TYR A 75 1.39 1.43 -3.74
C TYR A 75 -0.09 1.83 -3.99
N PRO A 76 -0.40 2.99 -4.60
CA PRO A 76 -1.76 3.56 -4.67
C PRO A 76 -2.81 2.67 -5.37
N ASP A 77 -2.37 1.85 -6.31
CA ASP A 77 -3.17 1.01 -7.20
C ASP A 77 -3.39 -0.42 -6.68
N THR A 78 -2.83 -0.76 -5.51
CA THR A 78 -2.98 -2.11 -4.94
C THR A 78 -4.27 -2.26 -4.14
N GLN A 79 -4.80 -3.48 -4.08
CA GLN A 79 -6.01 -3.77 -3.31
C GLN A 79 -5.80 -3.50 -1.81
N ALA A 80 -4.64 -3.90 -1.27
CA ALA A 80 -4.30 -3.66 0.14
C ALA A 80 -4.33 -2.16 0.52
N THR A 81 -3.93 -1.26 -0.39
CA THR A 81 -4.04 0.20 -0.14
C THR A 81 -5.50 0.66 -0.08
N ARG A 82 -6.39 0.10 -0.91
CA ARG A 82 -7.82 0.40 -0.84
C ARG A 82 -8.42 -0.09 0.48
N ASP A 83 -8.06 -1.31 0.88
CA ASP A 83 -8.50 -1.94 2.14
C ASP A 83 -7.95 -1.21 3.38
N ALA A 84 -6.85 -0.47 3.24
CA ALA A 84 -6.24 0.35 4.30
C ALA A 84 -6.96 1.68 4.55
N LEU A 85 -7.70 2.22 3.57
CA LEU A 85 -8.35 3.52 3.68
C LEU A 85 -9.35 3.60 4.87
N PRO A 86 -10.20 2.57 5.13
CA PRO A 86 -11.05 2.57 6.33
C PRO A 86 -10.27 2.64 7.64
N LEU A 87 -9.06 2.06 7.71
CA LEU A 87 -8.21 2.16 8.90
C LEU A 87 -7.74 3.61 9.11
N MET A 88 -7.36 4.30 8.03
CA MET A 88 -6.96 5.70 8.06
C MET A 88 -8.13 6.63 8.41
N GLU A 89 -9.32 6.38 7.86
CA GLU A 89 -10.54 7.11 8.24
C GLU A 89 -10.82 6.96 9.73
N ASN A 90 -10.83 5.72 10.23
CA ASN A 90 -11.05 5.43 11.64
C ASN A 90 -10.00 6.13 12.52
N ALA A 91 -8.72 6.03 12.17
CA ALA A 91 -7.65 6.69 12.90
C ALA A 91 -7.85 8.22 12.99
N TYR A 92 -8.26 8.87 11.90
CA TYR A 92 -8.60 10.30 11.94
C TYR A 92 -9.80 10.60 12.84
N ARG A 93 -10.85 9.78 12.81
CA ARG A 93 -12.01 9.94 13.72
C ARG A 93 -11.58 9.82 15.19
N GLN A 94 -10.75 8.83 15.51
CA GLN A 94 -10.24 8.61 16.88
C GLN A 94 -9.41 9.79 17.38
N MET A 95 -8.67 10.46 16.48
CA MET A 95 -7.92 11.67 16.77
C MET A 95 -8.75 12.96 16.72
N GLN A 96 -10.07 12.88 16.56
CA GLN A 96 -10.99 14.03 16.41
C GLN A 96 -10.70 14.92 15.18
N LEU A 97 -10.02 14.37 14.16
CA LEU A 97 -9.66 15.04 12.91
C LEU A 97 -10.73 14.77 11.84
N ASN A 98 -11.96 15.23 12.11
CA ASN A 98 -13.13 14.90 11.30
C ASN A 98 -13.04 15.36 9.83
N ALA A 99 -12.44 16.53 9.57
CA ALA A 99 -12.28 17.03 8.21
C ALA A 99 -11.38 16.13 7.34
N GLN A 100 -10.36 15.52 7.95
CA GLN A 100 -9.46 14.58 7.30
C GLN A 100 -10.16 13.23 7.09
N ALA A 101 -10.90 12.75 8.09
CA ALA A 101 -11.73 11.55 7.96
C ALA A 101 -12.73 11.68 6.79
N ASP A 102 -13.43 12.81 6.68
CA ASP A 102 -14.38 13.06 5.59
C ASP A 102 -13.71 13.07 4.20
N LYS A 103 -12.46 13.54 4.12
CA LYS A 103 -11.67 13.46 2.88
C LYS A 103 -11.37 12.01 2.51
N VAL A 104 -10.96 11.18 3.48
CA VAL A 104 -10.72 9.75 3.26
C VAL A 104 -12.00 9.03 2.84
N ALA A 105 -13.12 9.30 3.50
CA ALA A 105 -14.43 8.74 3.16
C ALA A 105 -14.83 9.04 1.70
N LYS A 106 -14.57 10.27 1.22
CA LYS A 106 -14.79 10.63 -0.19
C LYS A 106 -13.93 9.81 -1.16
N ILE A 107 -12.68 9.53 -0.81
CA ILE A 107 -11.79 8.69 -1.62
C ILE A 107 -12.32 7.26 -1.68
N ILE A 108 -12.73 6.69 -0.53
CA ILE A 108 -13.35 5.36 -0.47
C ILE A 108 -14.58 5.31 -1.38
N ALA A 109 -15.49 6.27 -1.25
CA ALA A 109 -16.70 6.34 -2.07
C ALA A 109 -16.43 6.51 -3.57
N ALA A 110 -15.37 7.26 -3.95
CA ALA A 110 -14.97 7.40 -5.33
C ALA A 110 -14.44 6.08 -5.91
N ASN A 111 -13.71 5.30 -5.12
CA ASN A 111 -13.18 4.00 -5.56
C ASN A 111 -14.29 2.95 -5.74
N SER A 112 -15.31 2.92 -4.87
CA SER A 112 -16.43 1.97 -4.97
C SER A 112 -17.34 2.18 -6.19
N LYS A 113 -17.31 3.38 -6.79
CA LYS A 113 -18.09 3.69 -8.02
C LYS A 113 -17.38 3.26 -9.30
N ASN A 114 -16.09 2.97 -9.23
CA ASN A 114 -15.26 2.59 -10.38
C ASN A 114 -15.13 1.06 -10.57
N THR A 115 -15.80 0.29 -9.71
CA THR A 115 -15.96 -1.18 -9.78
C THR A 115 -17.38 -1.54 -10.13
#